data_AF-A0A510KJB2-F1
#
_entry.id   AF-A0A510KJB2-F1
#
_cell.length_a   1.000
_cell.length_b   1.000
_cell.length_c   1.000
_cell.angle_alpha   90.00
_cell.angle_beta   90.00
_cell.angle_gamma   90.00
#
_symmetry.space_group_name_H-M   'P 1'
#
loop_
_entity.id
_entity.type
_entity.pdbx_description
1 polymer ?
#
loop_
_entity_poly.entity_id
_entity_poly.type
_entity_poly.pdbx_seq_one_letter_code
_entity_poly.pdbx_strand_id
1 'polypeptide(L)' 'MVEVYWEIGRKIVEGEQRGKERAEYSKEIIKNLSKKLTEEFGKGFSRRTLWEMRKLYVYFLDYEKVRTLFA' A
#
# COMPACT_ATOMS: atom_id res chain seq x y z
N MET A 1 5.61 -14.40 2.16
CA MET A 1 4.25 -13.88 1.84
C MET A 1 4.00 -12.53 2.51
N VAL A 2 4.31 -12.37 3.81
CA VAL A 2 4.16 -11.09 4.54
C VAL A 2 5.01 -9.95 3.93
N GLU A 3 6.26 -10.22 3.57
CA GLU A 3 7.15 -9.23 2.95
C GLU A 3 6.60 -8.65 1.64
N VAL A 4 5.92 -9.48 0.83
CA VAL A 4 5.34 -9.03 -0.44
C VAL A 4 4.20 -8.03 -0.19
N TYR A 5 3.33 -8.32 0.77
CA TYR A 5 2.24 -7.43 1.14
C TYR A 5 2.74 -6.12 1.75
N TRP A 6 3.82 -6.20 2.52
CA TRP A 6 4.52 -5.05 3.07
C TRP A 6 5.12 -4.15 1.97
N GLU A 7 5.87 -4.74 1.03
CA GLU A 7 6.47 -4.01 -0.09
C GLU A 7 5.43 -3.38 -1.03
N ILE A 8 4.29 -4.05 -1.23
CA ILE A 8 3.16 -3.49 -1.98
C ILE A 8 2.59 -2.27 -1.24
N GLY A 9 2.33 -2.39 0.06
CA GLY A 9 1.86 -1.28 0.89
C GLY A 9 2.82 -0.09 0.88
N ARG A 10 4.13 -0.36 0.98
CA ARG A 10 5.19 0.66 0.88
C ARG A 10 5.17 1.39 -0.44
N LYS A 11 5.20 0.67 -1.56
CA LYS A 11 5.22 1.27 -2.90
C LYS A 11 3.99 2.14 -3.17
N ILE A 12 2.82 1.72 -2.66
CA ILE A 12 1.62 2.54 -2.75
C ILE A 12 1.86 3.86 -2.01
N VAL A 13 2.22 3.83 -0.72
CA VAL A 13 2.40 5.04 0.10
C VAL A 13 3.53 5.95 -0.39
N GLU A 14 4.66 5.39 -0.85
CA GLU A 14 5.75 6.17 -1.46
C GLU A 14 5.30 6.88 -2.75
N GLY A 15 4.49 6.21 -3.57
CA GLY A 15 3.87 6.82 -4.74
C GLY A 15 2.96 7.99 -4.36
N GLU A 16 2.15 7.84 -3.31
CA GLU A 16 1.26 8.89 -2.82
C GLU A 16 1.99 10.12 -2.29
N GLN A 17 3.16 9.96 -1.67
CA GLN A 17 3.96 11.07 -1.14
C GLN A 17 4.61 11.92 -2.24
N ARG A 18 4.79 11.37 -3.45
CA ARG A 18 5.35 12.09 -4.60
C ARG A 18 4.30 12.88 -5.41
N GLY A 19 3.01 12.67 -5.16
CA GLY A 19 1.91 13.37 -5.86
C GLY A 19 1.23 14.42 -4.99
N LYS A 20 1.01 15.63 -5.53
CA LYS A 20 0.26 16.71 -4.85
C LYS A 20 -1.21 16.35 -4.58
N GLU A 21 -1.78 15.39 -5.32
CA GLU A 21 -3.16 14.92 -5.19
C GLU A 21 -3.21 13.47 -4.69
N ARG A 22 -3.08 13.32 -3.37
CA ARG A 22 -2.99 12.05 -2.62
C ARG A 22 -4.21 11.12 -2.75
N ALA A 23 -5.31 11.54 -3.36
CA ALA A 23 -6.52 10.73 -3.45
C ALA A 23 -6.74 10.12 -4.85
N GLU A 24 -6.42 10.88 -5.89
CA GLU A 24 -6.69 10.48 -7.29
C GLU A 24 -5.57 9.58 -7.82
N TYR A 25 -4.32 9.97 -7.58
CA TYR A 25 -3.14 9.20 -7.97
C TYR A 25 -3.10 7.81 -7.33
N SER A 26 -3.52 7.71 -6.08
CA SER A 26 -3.58 6.48 -5.28
C SER A 26 -4.58 5.48 -5.84
N LYS A 27 -5.73 5.97 -6.30
CA LYS A 27 -6.75 5.13 -6.95
C LYS A 27 -6.20 4.54 -8.25
N GLU A 28 -5.41 5.31 -8.99
CA GLU A 28 -4.83 4.88 -10.26
C GLU A 28 -3.71 3.86 -10.07
N ILE A 29 -2.82 4.08 -9.10
CA ILE A 29 -1.80 3.11 -8.68
C ILE A 29 -2.45 1.78 -8.29
N ILE A 30 -3.45 1.81 -7.42
CA ILE A 30 -4.14 0.60 -6.93
C ILE A 30 -4.89 -0.10 -8.07
N LYS A 31 -5.47 0.65 -9.00
CA LYS A 31 -6.15 0.08 -10.18
C LYS A 31 -5.15 -0.65 -11.08
N ASN A 32 -4.01 -0.04 -11.38
CA ASN A 32 -2.97 -0.63 -12.23
C ASN A 32 -2.30 -1.84 -11.57
N LEU A 33 -1.96 -1.74 -10.29
CA LEU A 33 -1.41 -2.86 -9.51
C LEU A 33 -2.40 -4.02 -9.42
N SER A 34 -3.70 -3.74 -9.20
CA SER A 34 -4.70 -4.78 -9.11
C SER A 34 -4.79 -5.58 -10.40
N LYS A 35 -4.79 -4.87 -11.54
CA LYS A 35 -4.80 -5.52 -12.86
C LYS A 35 -3.57 -6.39 -13.06
N LYS A 36 -2.38 -5.80 -12.89
CA LYS A 36 -1.10 -6.47 -13.14
C LYS A 36 -0.88 -7.69 -12.24
N LEU A 37 -1.13 -7.55 -10.94
CA LEU A 37 -0.95 -8.64 -9.98
C LEU A 37 -2.02 -9.73 -10.14
N THR A 38 -3.23 -9.38 -10.57
CA THR A 38 -4.25 -10.38 -10.89
C THR A 38 -3.92 -11.14 -12.17
N GLU A 39 -3.33 -10.48 -13.17
CA GLU A 39 -2.85 -11.12 -14.41
C GLU A 39 -1.66 -12.06 -14.14
N GLU A 40 -0.73 -11.67 -13.26
CA GLU A 40 0.52 -12.39 -13.02
C GLU A 40 0.38 -13.50 -11.96
N PHE A 41 -0.40 -13.27 -10.91
CA PHE A 41 -0.51 -14.18 -9.76
C PHE A 41 -1.93 -14.72 -9.52
N GLY A 42 -2.92 -14.29 -10.31
CA GLY A 42 -4.29 -14.76 -10.21
C GLY A 42 -5.10 -14.13 -9.06
N LYS A 43 -6.05 -14.90 -8.52
CA LYS A 43 -7.02 -14.38 -7.53
C LYS A 43 -6.32 -13.99 -6.22
N GLY A 44 -6.72 -12.84 -5.65
CA GLY A 44 -6.21 -12.35 -4.36
C GLY A 44 -5.77 -10.89 -4.37
N PHE A 45 -5.43 -10.35 -5.55
CA PHE A 45 -4.94 -8.97 -5.70
C PHE A 45 -6.02 -7.98 -6.17
N SER A 46 -7.20 -8.10 -5.58
CA SER A 46 -8.28 -7.13 -5.81
C SER A 46 -7.88 -5.74 -5.34
N ARG A 47 -8.51 -4.71 -5.91
CA ARG A 47 -8.37 -3.31 -5.45
C ARG A 47 -8.59 -3.17 -3.94
N ARG A 48 -9.53 -3.94 -3.37
CA ARG A 48 -9.80 -3.97 -1.93
C ARG A 48 -8.60 -4.51 -1.14
N THR A 49 -8.03 -5.62 -1.59
CA THR A 49 -6.87 -6.23 -0.92
C THR A 49 -5.68 -5.27 -0.89
N LEU A 50 -5.40 -4.59 -2.00
CA LEU A 50 -4.32 -3.60 -2.09
C LEU A 50 -4.55 -2.39 -1.17
N TRP A 51 -5.82 -1.97 -1.02
CA TRP A 51 -6.19 -0.95 -0.03
C TRP A 51 -5.91 -1.39 1.40
N GLU A 52 -6.18 -2.65 1.75
CA GLU A 52 -5.83 -3.18 3.07
C GLU A 52 -4.32 -3.26 3.27
N MET A 53 -3.54 -3.67 2.25
CA MET A 53 -2.07 -3.67 2.31
C MET A 53 -1.50 -2.27 2.52
N ARG A 54 -2.05 -1.26 1.85
CA ARG A 54 -1.71 0.15 2.08
C ARG A 54 -1.99 0.56 3.53
N LYS A 55 -3.19 0.28 4.04
CA LYS A 55 -3.57 0.65 5.42
C LYS A 55 -2.66 -0.03 6.44
N LEU A 56 -2.35 -1.31 6.24
CA LEU A 56 -1.41 -2.05 7.08
C LEU A 56 -0.06 -1.30 7.16
N TYR A 57 0.51 -0.95 6.01
CA TYR A 57 1.80 -0.24 5.97
C TYR A 57 1.75 1.11 6.69
N VAL A 58 0.70 1.92 6.47
CA VAL A 58 0.53 3.20 7.19
C VAL A 58 0.40 3.00 8.70
N TYR A 59 -0.37 2.01 9.13
CA TYR A 59 -0.60 1.73 10.55
C TYR A 59 0.70 1.37 11.28
N PHE A 60 1.56 0.56 10.65
CA PHE A 60 2.86 0.21 11.22
C PHE A 60 3.86 1.37 11.19
N LEU A 61 3.83 2.24 10.17
CA LEU A 61 4.62 3.47 10.18
C LEU A 61 4.25 4.38 11.35
N ASP A 62 2.96 4.50 11.64
CA ASP A 62 2.50 5.28 12.79
C ASP A 62 2.83 4.58 14.12
N TYR A 63 2.80 3.24 14.18
CA TYR A 63 3.27 2.48 15.34
C TYR A 63 4.77 2.70 15.63
N GLU A 64 5.63 2.73 14.60
CA GLU A 64 7.04 3.09 14.77
C GLU A 64 7.19 4.50 15.34
N LYS A 65 6.45 5.48 14.82
CA LYS A 65 6.48 6.86 15.37
C LYS A 65 6.05 6.91 16.83
N VAL A 66 5.01 6.15 17.20
CA VAL A 66 4.52 6.07 18.57
C VAL A 66 5.56 5.43 19.48
N ARG A 67 6.26 4.36 19.05
CA ARG A 67 7.31 3.71 19.83
C ARG A 67 8.46 4.65 20.18
N THR A 68 8.87 5.53 19.25
CA THR A 68 9.95 6.50 19.49
C THR A 68 9.59 7.57 20.52
N LEU A 69 8.30 7.85 20.73
CA LEU A 69 7.83 8.82 21.71
C LEU A 69 7.81 8.28 23.15
N PHE A 70 7.91 6.96 23.31
CA PHE A 70 7.91 6.28 24.62
C PHE A 70 9.29 5.67 24.98
N ALA A 71 10.32 5.94 24.18
CA ALA A 71 11.68 5.44 24.38
C ALA A 71 12.59 6.47 25.06
#